data_AF-A0A953M595-F1
#
_entry.id   AF-A0A953M595-F1
#
_cell.length_a   1.000
_cell.length_b   1.000
_cell.length_c   1.000
_cell.angle_alpha   90.00
_cell.angle_beta   90.00
_cell.angle_gamma   90.00
#
_symmetry.space_group_name_H-M   'P 1'
#
loop_
_entity.id
_entity.type
_entity.pdbx_description
1 polymer ?
#
loop_
_entity_poly.entity_id
_entity_poly.type
_entity_poly.pdbx_seq_one_letter_code
_entity_poly.pdbx_strand_id
1 'polypeptide(L)'
;MSASRRHYERAFEAMLRRAHMPYVLVDDAKRAILEPGARLGVIDPGGHERRLKSFDAVVYGPRRHALVEVKGRRVDLRKGGAGRRESWATMDDVRSLSIW
;
A
#
# COMPACT_ATOMS: atom_id res chain seq x y z
N MET A 1 -7.60 9.14 14.37
CA MET A 1 -6.97 8.36 13.26
C MET A 1 -5.90 7.47 13.86
N SER A 2 -5.98 6.14 13.62
CA SER A 2 -5.18 5.11 14.30
C SER A 2 -3.67 5.27 14.05
N ALA A 3 -2.92 5.57 15.10
CA ALA A 3 -1.46 5.69 15.09
C ALA A 3 -0.73 4.39 14.66
N SER A 4 -1.41 3.24 14.72
CA SER A 4 -0.84 1.92 14.41
C SER A 4 -0.56 1.72 12.91
N ARG A 5 -1.39 2.25 12.01
CA ARG A 5 -1.18 2.10 10.55
C ARG A 5 0.12 2.80 10.11
N ARG A 6 0.33 4.02 10.62
CA ARG A 6 1.57 4.80 10.37
C ARG A 6 2.83 4.12 10.93
N HIS A 7 2.72 3.28 11.96
CA HIS A 7 3.89 2.59 12.52
C HIS A 7 4.50 1.61 11.50
N TYR A 8 3.67 0.79 10.84
CA TYR A 8 4.17 -0.18 9.87
C TYR A 8 4.65 0.49 8.59
N GLU A 9 3.96 1.52 8.11
CA GLU A 9 4.41 2.34 6.97
C GLU A 9 5.79 2.98 7.26
N ARG A 10 6.01 3.53 8.47
CA ARG A 10 7.31 4.07 8.88
C ARG A 10 8.40 3.01 9.00
N ALA A 11 8.07 1.83 9.54
CA ALA A 11 9.03 0.73 9.64
C ALA A 11 9.43 0.23 8.24
N PHE A 12 8.47 0.15 7.32
CA PHE A 12 8.70 -0.18 5.93
C PHE A 12 9.58 0.87 5.23
N GLU A 13 9.29 2.16 5.43
CA GLU A 13 10.12 3.24 4.90
C GLU A 13 11.57 3.17 5.41
N ALA A 14 11.75 2.96 6.72
CA ALA A 14 13.08 2.82 7.32
C ALA A 14 13.87 1.64 6.73
N MET A 15 13.18 0.52 6.44
CA MET A 15 13.78 -0.62 5.75
C MET A 15 14.24 -0.24 4.33
N LEU A 16 13.39 0.44 3.54
CA LEU A 16 13.75 0.89 2.19
C LEU A 16 14.96 1.82 2.20
N ARG A 17 14.99 2.79 3.14
CA ARG A 17 16.13 3.70 3.33
C ARG A 17 17.42 2.96 3.64
N ARG A 18 17.37 2.00 4.56
CA ARG A 18 18.54 1.16 4.92
C ARG A 18 19.02 0.30 3.76
N ALA A 19 18.10 -0.14 2.90
CA ALA A 19 18.42 -0.91 1.71
C ALA A 19 18.83 -0.03 0.51
N HIS A 20 18.88 1.30 0.66
CA HIS A 20 19.15 2.26 -0.42
C HIS A 20 18.25 2.05 -1.65
N MET A 21 17.01 1.63 -1.44
CA MET A 21 16.04 1.46 -2.52
C MET A 21 15.38 2.80 -2.84
N PRO A 22 15.32 3.24 -4.10
CA PRO A 22 14.54 4.42 -4.47
C PRO A 22 13.04 4.12 -4.32
N TYR A 23 12.30 5.05 -3.71
CA TYR A 23 10.86 4.92 -3.51
C TYR A 23 10.16 6.28 -3.47
N VAL A 24 8.84 6.27 -3.68
CA VAL A 24 7.95 7.41 -3.48
C VAL A 24 6.76 6.96 -2.63
N LEU A 25 6.49 7.66 -1.53
CA LEU A 25 5.29 7.42 -0.73
C LEU A 25 4.10 8.15 -1.35
N VAL A 26 2.93 7.50 -1.39
CA VAL A 26 1.76 8.02 -2.12
C VAL A 26 1.11 9.21 -1.43
N ASP A 27 1.21 9.33 -0.10
CA ASP A 27 0.74 10.53 0.62
C ASP A 27 1.48 11.79 0.10
N ASP A 28 2.75 11.68 -0.27
CA ASP A 28 3.53 12.77 -0.85
C ASP A 28 3.16 12.99 -2.33
N ALA A 29 2.98 11.92 -3.11
CA ALA A 29 2.60 12.01 -4.52
C ALA A 29 1.20 12.61 -4.73
N LYS A 30 0.22 12.24 -3.90
CA LYS A 30 -1.15 12.79 -3.97
C LYS A 30 -1.18 14.27 -3.64
N ARG A 31 -0.43 14.71 -2.63
CA ARG A 31 -0.30 16.12 -2.26
C ARG A 31 0.36 16.96 -3.35
N ALA A 32 1.24 16.36 -4.14
CA ALA A 32 1.94 17.05 -5.22
C ALA A 32 1.10 17.23 -6.50
N ILE A 33 0.09 16.37 -6.73
CA ILE A 33 -0.58 16.25 -8.05
C ILE A 33 -2.09 16.58 -7.99
N LEU A 34 -2.77 16.30 -6.88
CA LEU A 34 -4.24 16.36 -6.83
C LEU A 34 -4.74 17.59 -6.05
N GLU A 35 -5.81 18.21 -6.56
CA GLU A 35 -6.55 19.22 -5.81
C GLU A 35 -7.17 18.62 -4.52
N PRO A 36 -7.28 19.41 -3.44
CA PRO A 36 -7.91 18.96 -2.20
C PRO A 36 -9.32 18.37 -2.46
N GLY A 37 -9.50 17.08 -2.18
CA GLY A 37 -10.79 16.40 -2.34
C GLY A 37 -10.99 15.68 -3.67
N ALA A 38 -10.06 15.80 -4.64
CA ALA A 38 -10.10 15.05 -5.88
C ALA A 38 -10.02 13.53 -5.60
N ARG A 39 -10.80 12.75 -6.36
CA ARG A 39 -10.86 11.29 -6.26
C ARG A 39 -10.31 10.68 -7.54
N LEU A 40 -9.48 9.66 -7.39
CA LEU A 40 -8.96 8.88 -8.51
C LEU A 40 -9.97 7.79 -8.90
N GLY A 41 -10.31 7.75 -10.19
CA GLY A 41 -11.21 6.77 -10.77
C GLY A 41 -10.78 6.43 -12.20
N VAL A 42 -11.20 5.26 -12.68
CA VAL A 42 -11.02 4.81 -14.07
C VAL A 42 -12.38 4.52 -14.67
N ILE A 43 -12.59 4.92 -15.92
CA ILE A 43 -13.79 4.54 -16.68
C ILE A 43 -13.49 3.22 -17.37
N ASP A 44 -14.32 2.21 -17.16
CA ASP A 44 -14.17 0.93 -17.83
C ASP A 44 -14.66 0.97 -19.29
N PRO A 45 -14.32 -0.03 -20.14
CA PRO A 45 -14.78 -0.05 -21.53
C PRO A 45 -16.31 -0.05 -21.70
N GLY A 46 -17.07 -0.34 -20.65
CA GLY A 46 -18.54 -0.26 -20.62
C GLY A 46 -19.08 1.09 -20.12
N GLY A 47 -18.21 2.07 -19.88
CA GLY A 47 -18.59 3.42 -19.43
C GLY A 47 -18.81 3.57 -17.93
N HIS A 48 -18.51 2.55 -17.11
CA HIS A 48 -18.71 2.62 -15.66
C HIS A 48 -17.49 3.21 -14.96
N GLU A 49 -17.72 4.21 -14.11
CA GLU A 49 -16.67 4.75 -13.25
C GLU A 49 -16.37 3.77 -12.11
N ARG A 50 -15.12 3.32 -12.04
CA ARG A 50 -14.59 2.53 -10.92
C ARG A 50 -13.59 3.34 -10.13
N ARG A 51 -13.85 3.47 -8.83
CA ARG A 51 -12.93 4.13 -7.90
C ARG A 51 -11.65 3.32 -7.77
N LEU A 52 -10.51 3.98 -7.98
CA LEU A 52 -9.21 3.37 -7.72
C LEU A 52 -8.90 3.39 -6.23
N LYS A 53 -8.52 2.23 -5.69
CA LYS A 53 -7.94 2.16 -4.35
C LYS A 53 -6.56 2.81 -4.37
N SER A 54 -6.23 3.52 -3.30
CA SER A 54 -4.85 3.96 -3.09
C SER A 54 -3.97 2.78 -2.70
N PHE A 55 -2.71 2.86 -3.09
CA PHE A 55 -1.60 2.12 -2.49
C PHE A 55 -0.76 3.07 -1.63
N ASP A 56 0.25 2.55 -0.91
CA ASP A 56 1.04 3.32 0.06
C ASP A 56 2.37 3.80 -0.53
N ALA A 57 3.01 3.05 -1.43
CA ALA A 57 4.29 3.44 -2.04
C ALA A 57 4.52 2.87 -3.46
N VAL A 58 5.37 3.55 -4.24
CA VAL A 58 6.05 3.00 -5.41
C VAL A 58 7.50 2.72 -5.04
N VAL A 59 7.99 1.51 -5.31
CA VAL A 59 9.39 1.12 -5.09
C VAL A 59 10.04 0.82 -6.42
N TYR A 60 11.19 1.43 -6.69
CA TYR A 60 11.93 1.25 -7.93
C TYR A 60 13.05 0.23 -7.73
N GLY A 61 12.87 -0.97 -8.26
CA GLY A 61 13.93 -1.97 -8.36
C GLY A 61 14.69 -1.90 -9.69
N PRO A 62 15.86 -2.56 -9.78
CA PRO A 62 16.71 -2.52 -10.97
C PRO A 62 16.12 -3.26 -12.19
N ARG A 63 15.22 -4.23 -11.98
CA ARG A 63 14.56 -5.01 -13.05
C ARG A 63 13.07 -4.76 -13.17
N ARG A 64 12.43 -4.40 -12.05
CA ARG A 64 10.97 -4.22 -11.93
C ARG A 64 10.69 -3.15 -10.90
N HIS A 65 9.62 -2.40 -11.13
CA HIS A 65 9.06 -1.48 -10.15
C HIS A 65 7.86 -2.16 -9.48
N ALA A 66 7.54 -1.74 -8.26
CA ALA A 66 6.47 -2.34 -7.47
C ALA A 66 5.54 -1.26 -6.91
N LEU A 67 4.24 -1.48 -7.06
CA LEU A 67 3.21 -0.80 -6.27
C LEU A 67 3.04 -1.58 -4.96
N VAL A 68 3.07 -0.87 -3.84
CA VAL A 68 3.11 -1.49 -2.51
C VAL A 68 1.98 -0.97 -1.63
N GLU A 69 1.26 -1.90 -1.01
CA GLU A 69 0.33 -1.67 0.08
C GLU A 69 0.89 -2.35 1.35
N VAL A 70 1.09 -1.59 2.42
CA VAL A 70 1.63 -2.03 3.69
C VAL A 70 0.49 -2.46 4.61
N LYS A 71 0.48 -3.76 4.94
CA LYS A 71 -0.45 -4.33 5.93
C LYS A 71 0.33 -4.72 7.19
N GLY A 72 -0.14 -4.23 8.34
CA GLY A 72 0.46 -4.54 9.63
C GLY A 72 -0.52 -5.23 10.57
N ARG A 73 -0.05 -6.25 11.28
CA ARG A 73 -0.84 -6.99 12.26
C ARG A 73 -0.01 -7.30 13.50
N ARG A 74 -0.61 -7.09 14.67
CA ARG A 74 -0.11 -7.63 15.93
C ARG A 74 -0.58 -9.07 16.06
N VAL A 75 0.35 -9.99 16.23
CA VAL A 75 0.04 -11.40 16.49
C VAL A 75 0.18 -11.63 17.99
N ASP A 76 -0.93 -11.95 18.65
CA ASP A 76 -0.91 -12.22 20.09
C ASP A 76 -0.30 -13.61 20.35
N LEU A 77 0.90 -13.61 20.93
CA LEU A 77 1.63 -14.84 21.30
C LEU A 77 1.19 -15.44 22.65
N ARG A 78 0.17 -14.85 23.30
CA ARG A 78 -0.16 -15.09 24.73
C ARG A 78 -0.83 -16.42 25.05
N LYS A 79 -1.10 -17.30 24.08
CA LYS A 79 -1.77 -18.60 24.32
C LYS A 79 -1.04 -19.78 23.66
N GLY A 80 0.26 -19.94 23.89
CA GLY A 80 1.02 -21.18 23.59
C GLY A 80 0.97 -21.71 22.14
N GLY A 81 0.29 -21.01 21.24
CA GLY A 81 0.05 -21.40 19.86
C GLY A 81 0.81 -20.47 18.94
N ALA A 82 1.34 -21.04 17.86
CA ALA A 82 1.89 -20.27 16.75
C ALA A 82 0.78 -19.36 16.20
N GLY A 83 0.79 -18.09 16.59
CA GLY A 83 -0.22 -17.14 16.14
C GLY A 83 -0.29 -17.11 14.61
N ARG A 84 -1.50 -17.09 14.07
CA ARG A 84 -1.80 -17.34 12.64
C ARG A 84 -1.04 -16.34 11.75
N ARG A 85 -0.08 -16.84 10.95
CA ARG A 85 0.85 -16.07 10.10
C ARG A 85 0.44 -15.97 8.63
N GLU A 86 -0.78 -16.37 8.32
CA GLU A 86 -1.28 -16.33 6.94
C GLU A 86 -1.37 -14.90 6.39
N SER A 87 -1.26 -14.79 5.07
CA SER A 87 -1.46 -13.51 4.39
C SER A 87 -2.90 -13.04 4.58
N TRP A 88 -3.05 -11.75 4.90
CA TRP A 88 -4.33 -11.07 5.00
C TRP A 88 -4.63 -10.21 3.76
N ALA A 89 -3.72 -10.20 2.79
CA ALA A 89 -4.00 -9.62 1.49
C ALA A 89 -5.03 -10.50 0.78
N THR A 90 -6.11 -9.87 0.34
CA THR A 90 -7.15 -10.52 -0.46
C THR A 90 -6.78 -10.49 -1.93
N MET A 91 -7.37 -11.37 -2.75
CA MET A 91 -7.25 -11.24 -4.20
C MET A 91 -7.86 -9.95 -4.74
N ASP A 92 -8.76 -9.33 -3.99
CA ASP A 92 -9.29 -8.01 -4.31
C ASP A 92 -8.24 -6.91 -4.18
N ASP A 93 -7.40 -6.97 -3.13
CA ASP A 93 -6.25 -6.07 -2.99
C ASP A 93 -5.29 -6.20 -4.18
N VAL A 94 -4.99 -7.43 -4.61
CA VAL A 94 -4.10 -7.69 -5.75
C VAL A 94 -4.71 -7.15 -7.04
N ARG A 95 -5.98 -7.46 -7.32
CA ARG A 95 -6.67 -6.95 -8.52
C ARG A 95 -6.76 -5.43 -8.53
N SER A 96 -7.00 -4.82 -7.39
CA SER A 96 -7.04 -3.36 -7.29
C SER A 96 -5.68 -2.72 -7.61
N LEU A 97 -4.58 -3.38 -7.25
CA LEU A 97 -3.24 -2.91 -7.62
C LEU A 97 -2.92 -3.12 -9.10
N SER A 98 -3.44 -4.18 -9.73
CA SER A 98 -3.20 -4.45 -11.16
C SER A 98 -3.96 -3.54 -12.12
N ILE A 99 -4.92 -2.76 -11.63
CA ILE A 99 -5.68 -1.79 -12.44
C ILE A 99 -4.92 -0.45 -12.57
N TRP A 100 -3.97 -0.20 -11.67
CA TRP A 100 -3.04 0.94 -11.75
C TRP A 100 -1.94 0.70 -12.78
#